data_AF-A0AAW2LCR7-F1
#
_entry.id   AF-A0AAW2LCR7-F1
#
_cell.length_a   1.000
_cell.length_b   1.000
_cell.length_c   1.000
_cell.angle_alpha   90.00
_cell.angle_beta   90.00
_cell.angle_gamma   90.00
#
_symmetry.space_group_name_H-M   'P 1'
#
loop_
_entity.id
_entity.type
_entity.pdbx_description
1 polymer ?
#
loop_
_entity_poly.entity_id
_entity_poly.type
_entity_poly.pdbx_seq_one_letter_code
_entity_poly.pdbx_strand_id
1 'polypeptide(L)'
;MDSWLRVLILLGCLFPVLVQCRVRHYKFNVVMKNTTRLCSTKSIVTVNGKFPGPTIYAREDDTVLIKVVNHVKYNVSIHWQSYVYNFTITGQRGTLLWHAHILWLRATLHGALVILPKLGVPYPFPKPNHERVIVLGEWWKSDTEAVINEALKSGLAPNVSDAHTINGHPGPVPNCSSTDGFILDVEPGKTYLLRLINAALNEELFFKIAGHRMTIVEVDATYVKPFKTDTIVIAPGQTTNAILTTDRAVGKYMVAASPFMDTPVVAVDNLTATATLHYSGTLSSSLTTFTRPPAQNATPVANNFTNSLRSLNSKKYPAKVPQKVDHSLFFTVGLGINPCPTCKATNGSRVVAAVNNVTFVMPTIALLQAHFFNIKGVFTTDFPGNPPFAFNYTGSPPANLGTTNGTKLYRLPYNATVQVVLQDTGIIAPENHPVHLHGFNFFVVGRGLGNFNSKTIRRLMCLL
;
A
#
# COMPACT_ATOMS: atom_id res chain seq x y z
N MET A 1 6.69 -62.38 22.89
CA MET A 1 6.90 -61.35 21.85
C MET A 1 6.01 -60.16 22.20
N ASP A 2 6.37 -59.26 23.12
CA ASP A 2 5.44 -58.15 23.46
C ASP A 2 6.02 -56.90 24.14
N SER A 3 7.34 -56.80 24.35
CA SER A 3 7.93 -55.60 25.00
C SER A 3 8.73 -54.72 24.04
N TRP A 4 9.31 -55.28 22.97
CA TRP A 4 10.17 -54.53 22.06
C TRP A 4 9.41 -53.67 21.04
N LEU A 5 8.20 -54.09 20.64
CA LEU A 5 7.38 -53.35 19.68
C LEU A 5 6.77 -52.08 20.29
N ARG A 6 6.50 -52.06 21.61
CA ARG A 6 5.97 -50.88 22.30
C ARG A 6 7.02 -49.78 22.50
N VAL A 7 8.28 -50.15 22.68
CA VAL A 7 9.40 -49.19 22.82
C VAL A 7 9.71 -48.50 21.48
N LEU A 8 9.61 -49.21 20.36
CA LEU A 8 9.78 -48.63 19.02
C LEU A 8 8.66 -47.66 18.63
N ILE A 9 7.41 -47.92 19.06
CA ILE A 9 6.27 -47.02 18.81
C ILE A 9 6.37 -45.74 19.67
N LEU A 10 6.93 -45.82 20.89
CA LEU A 10 7.16 -44.65 21.75
C LEU A 10 8.33 -43.77 21.27
N LEU A 11 9.36 -44.34 20.63
CA LEU A 11 10.48 -43.59 20.05
C LEU A 11 10.12 -42.88 18.73
N GLY A 12 9.12 -43.37 18.00
CA GLY A 12 8.61 -42.71 16.78
C GLY A 12 7.79 -41.44 17.04
N CYS A 13 7.30 -41.24 18.27
CA CYS A 13 6.46 -40.09 18.66
C CYS A 13 7.23 -38.95 19.36
N LEU A 14 8.56 -39.06 19.49
CA LEU A 14 9.42 -38.08 20.15
C LEU A 14 10.26 -37.22 19.19
N PHE A 15 10.01 -37.28 17.89
CA PHE A 15 10.52 -36.22 17.01
C PHE A 15 9.62 -35.00 17.17
N PRO A 16 10.07 -33.91 17.81
CA PRO A 16 9.35 -32.65 17.71
C PRO A 16 9.18 -32.39 16.21
N VAL A 17 7.96 -32.04 15.80
CA VAL A 17 7.74 -31.47 14.47
C VAL A 17 8.68 -30.27 14.41
N LEU A 18 9.84 -30.46 13.76
CA LEU A 18 10.82 -29.42 13.56
C LEU A 18 10.13 -28.37 12.72
N VAL A 19 9.61 -27.32 13.36
CA VAL A 19 9.22 -26.09 12.69
C VAL A 19 10.53 -25.54 12.13
N GLN A 20 10.83 -25.86 10.88
CA GLN A 20 11.97 -25.29 10.16
C GLN A 20 11.64 -23.82 9.88
N CYS A 21 11.85 -22.95 10.88
CA CYS A 21 12.10 -21.54 10.66
C CYS A 21 13.34 -21.46 9.75
N ARG A 22 13.17 -20.97 8.52
CA ARG A 22 14.27 -20.83 7.58
C ARG A 22 14.71 -19.38 7.52
N VAL A 23 16.02 -19.15 7.58
CA VAL A 23 16.59 -17.82 7.35
C VAL A 23 16.70 -17.58 5.83
N ARG A 24 15.97 -16.58 5.33
CA ARG A 24 15.98 -16.14 3.94
C ARG A 24 16.96 -14.99 3.77
N HIS A 25 17.92 -15.14 2.86
CA HIS A 25 18.94 -14.12 2.62
C HIS A 25 18.69 -13.43 1.27
N TYR A 26 18.68 -12.10 1.29
CA TYR A 26 18.57 -11.26 0.11
C TYR A 26 19.69 -10.21 0.10
N LYS A 27 20.15 -9.85 -1.10
CA LYS A 27 21.09 -8.76 -1.31
C LYS A 27 20.46 -7.73 -2.25
N PHE A 28 20.32 -6.51 -1.75
CA PHE A 28 19.76 -5.38 -2.49
C PHE A 28 20.89 -4.40 -2.79
N ASN A 29 21.38 -4.38 -4.03
CA ASN A 29 22.29 -3.34 -4.49
C ASN A 29 21.46 -2.19 -5.05
N VAL A 30 21.49 -1.04 -4.39
CA VAL A 30 20.76 0.14 -4.83
C VAL A 30 21.62 0.87 -5.84
N VAL A 31 21.14 0.97 -7.08
CA VAL A 31 21.92 1.45 -8.24
C VAL A 31 21.08 2.36 -9.12
N MET A 32 21.75 3.28 -9.82
CA MET A 32 21.11 4.04 -10.90
C MET A 32 20.94 3.15 -12.13
N LYS A 33 19.82 3.32 -12.84
CA LYS A 33 19.56 2.66 -14.12
C LYS A 33 18.80 3.58 -15.06
N ASN A 34 19.29 3.72 -16.29
CA ASN A 34 18.53 4.41 -17.34
C ASN A 34 17.32 3.57 -17.75
N THR A 35 16.14 4.16 -17.67
CA THR A 35 14.88 3.51 -17.99
C THR A 35 14.08 4.41 -18.91
N THR A 36 13.56 3.81 -19.99
CA THR A 36 12.75 4.49 -21.00
C THR A 36 11.28 4.13 -20.81
N ARG A 37 10.42 5.13 -20.69
CA ARG A 37 8.96 5.01 -20.72
C ARG A 37 8.37 6.26 -21.37
N LEU A 38 7.25 6.11 -22.06
CA LEU A 38 6.59 7.22 -22.76
C LEU A 38 7.56 7.96 -23.71
N CYS A 39 8.47 7.20 -24.35
CA CYS A 39 9.54 7.71 -25.22
C CYS A 39 10.50 8.72 -24.58
N SER A 40 10.54 8.78 -23.25
CA SER A 40 11.49 9.58 -22.50
C SER A 40 12.37 8.66 -21.66
N THR A 41 13.67 8.93 -21.67
CA THR A 41 14.66 8.19 -20.89
C THR A 41 15.14 9.04 -19.73
N LYS A 42 15.05 8.51 -18.52
CA LYS A 42 15.63 9.11 -17.33
C LYS A 42 16.39 8.07 -16.51
N SER A 43 17.34 8.52 -15.70
CA SER A 43 18.03 7.65 -14.75
C SER A 43 17.19 7.52 -13.48
N ILE A 44 16.93 6.30 -13.03
CA ILE A 44 16.11 6.01 -11.85
C ILE A 44 16.88 5.17 -10.83
N VAL A 45 16.50 5.27 -9.56
CA VAL A 45 17.06 4.44 -8.49
C VAL A 45 16.34 3.11 -8.49
N THR A 46 17.09 2.00 -8.52
CA THR A 46 16.54 0.64 -8.58
C THR A 46 17.24 -0.29 -7.60
N VAL A 47 16.59 -1.40 -7.27
CA VAL A 47 17.24 -2.53 -6.60
C VAL A 47 17.69 -3.53 -7.65
N ASN A 48 18.99 -3.83 -7.67
CA ASN A 48 19.61 -4.79 -8.58
C ASN A 48 19.29 -4.52 -10.06
N GLY A 49 19.14 -3.25 -10.46
CA GLY A 49 18.80 -2.86 -11.82
C GLY A 49 17.37 -3.23 -12.25
N LYS A 50 16.44 -3.49 -11.32
CA LYS A 50 15.05 -3.87 -11.61
C LYS A 50 14.06 -2.79 -11.18
N PHE A 51 13.07 -2.54 -12.05
CA PHE A 51 11.91 -1.68 -11.79
C PHE A 51 10.65 -2.33 -12.40
N PRO A 52 9.64 -2.69 -11.59
CA PRO A 52 9.67 -2.80 -10.12
C PRO A 52 10.82 -3.69 -9.63
N GLY A 53 11.21 -3.51 -8.37
CA GLY A 53 12.30 -4.27 -7.77
C GLY A 53 11.99 -5.76 -7.57
N PRO A 54 12.98 -6.56 -7.14
CA PRO A 54 12.80 -8.00 -6.95
C PRO A 54 11.73 -8.32 -5.89
N THR A 55 10.96 -9.38 -6.14
CA THR A 55 10.04 -9.93 -5.14
C THR A 55 10.79 -10.70 -4.06
N ILE A 56 10.46 -10.43 -2.80
CA ILE A 56 10.90 -11.21 -1.65
C ILE A 56 9.88 -12.33 -1.44
N TYR A 57 10.35 -13.56 -1.28
CA TYR A 57 9.52 -14.74 -0.99
C TYR A 57 9.93 -15.34 0.34
N ALA A 58 9.00 -15.36 1.28
CA ALA A 58 9.19 -15.97 2.58
C ALA A 58 7.95 -16.79 2.95
N ARG A 59 8.06 -17.62 3.99
CA ARG A 59 6.91 -18.23 4.64
C ARG A 59 6.63 -17.52 5.96
N GLU A 60 5.41 -17.65 6.46
CA GLU A 60 5.13 -17.36 7.86
C GLU A 60 6.14 -18.10 8.76
N ASP A 61 6.66 -17.41 9.78
CA ASP A 61 7.76 -17.79 10.68
C ASP A 61 9.18 -17.77 10.08
N ASP A 62 9.39 -17.48 8.78
CA ASP A 62 10.74 -17.31 8.26
C ASP A 62 11.38 -16.02 8.84
N THR A 63 12.67 -16.08 9.13
CA THR A 63 13.50 -14.88 9.37
C THR A 63 14.03 -14.38 8.04
N VAL A 64 13.90 -13.10 7.76
CA VAL A 64 14.37 -12.46 6.52
C VAL A 64 15.53 -11.53 6.83
N LEU A 65 16.66 -11.78 6.18
CA LEU A 65 17.85 -10.96 6.20
C LEU A 65 18.04 -10.29 4.85
N ILE A 66 18.00 -8.95 4.81
CA ILE A 66 18.21 -8.16 3.60
C ILE A 66 19.45 -7.29 3.80
N LYS A 67 20.55 -7.65 3.15
CA LYS A 67 21.73 -6.79 3.08
C LYS A 67 21.51 -5.75 1.99
N VAL A 68 21.38 -4.49 2.37
CA VAL A 68 21.29 -3.36 1.45
C VAL A 68 22.66 -2.74 1.30
N VAL A 69 23.09 -2.53 0.06
CA VAL A 69 24.33 -1.82 -0.29
C VAL A 69 23.94 -0.65 -1.17
N ASN A 70 24.22 0.57 -0.71
CA ASN A 70 23.89 1.79 -1.42
C ASN A 70 25.04 2.22 -2.34
N HIS A 71 24.81 2.21 -3.64
CA HIS A 71 25.77 2.70 -4.64
C HIS A 71 25.34 4.02 -5.30
N VAL A 72 24.25 4.64 -4.82
CA VAL A 72 23.79 5.92 -5.34
C VAL A 72 24.11 7.05 -4.37
N LYS A 73 24.12 8.29 -4.88
CA LYS A 73 24.41 9.50 -4.08
C LYS A 73 23.27 9.87 -3.12
N TYR A 74 22.06 9.40 -3.41
CA TYR A 74 20.88 9.65 -2.57
C TYR A 74 20.93 8.81 -1.30
N ASN A 75 20.36 9.36 -0.22
CA ASN A 75 20.10 8.58 0.98
C ASN A 75 18.94 7.65 0.73
N VAL A 76 19.19 6.36 0.93
CA VAL A 76 18.18 5.31 0.80
C VAL A 76 17.66 4.86 2.17
N SER A 77 18.37 5.20 3.24
CA SER A 77 17.96 5.08 4.64
C SER A 77 18.80 6.01 5.52
N ILE A 78 18.68 5.88 6.84
CA ILE A 78 19.50 6.58 7.83
C ILE A 78 21.00 6.20 7.74
N HIS A 79 21.34 5.04 7.14
CA HIS A 79 22.74 4.59 6.95
C HIS A 79 23.20 4.66 5.48
N TRP A 80 24.44 5.12 5.31
CA TRP A 80 24.93 5.70 4.05
C TRP A 80 25.60 4.74 3.07
N GLN A 81 26.20 3.63 3.54
CA GLN A 81 26.96 2.71 2.67
C GLN A 81 26.36 1.30 2.59
N SER A 82 26.15 0.64 3.74
CA SER A 82 25.45 -0.65 3.78
C SER A 82 24.85 -0.91 5.15
N TYR A 83 23.76 -1.67 5.19
CA TYR A 83 23.07 -2.05 6.42
C TYR A 83 22.27 -3.34 6.19
N VAL A 84 21.84 -3.98 7.28
CA VAL A 84 21.07 -5.23 7.23
C VAL A 84 19.72 -5.02 7.91
N TYR A 85 18.64 -5.25 7.18
CA TYR A 85 17.34 -5.48 7.82
C TYR A 85 17.26 -6.94 8.26
N ASN A 86 16.90 -7.13 9.52
CA ASN A 86 16.67 -8.44 10.13
C ASN A 86 15.32 -8.43 10.83
N PHE A 87 14.38 -9.21 10.33
CA PHE A 87 13.05 -9.33 10.93
C PHE A 87 12.51 -10.74 10.74
N THR A 88 11.63 -11.15 11.64
CA THR A 88 10.91 -12.43 11.56
C THR A 88 9.46 -12.16 11.22
N ILE A 89 8.92 -12.96 10.30
CA ILE A 89 7.51 -12.85 9.91
C ILE A 89 6.67 -13.60 10.95
N THR A 90 5.81 -12.88 11.66
CA THR A 90 5.04 -13.43 12.78
C THR A 90 3.54 -13.27 12.52
N GLY A 91 2.89 -14.36 12.11
CA GLY A 91 1.44 -14.39 11.93
C GLY A 91 0.91 -13.73 10.67
N GLN A 92 1.72 -12.95 9.92
CA GLN A 92 1.35 -12.46 8.60
C GLN A 92 1.42 -13.60 7.56
N ARG A 93 0.51 -13.56 6.59
CA ARG A 93 0.53 -14.44 5.42
C ARG A 93 -0.22 -13.77 4.29
N GLY A 94 0.34 -13.83 3.09
CA GLY A 94 -0.24 -13.15 1.96
C GLY A 94 0.72 -12.32 1.16
N THR A 95 0.27 -11.13 0.78
CA THR A 95 1.06 -10.15 0.04
C THR A 95 1.24 -8.90 0.89
N LEU A 96 2.46 -8.39 0.89
CA LEU A 96 2.86 -7.06 1.35
C LEU A 96 3.76 -6.45 0.27
N LEU A 97 4.29 -5.27 0.54
CA LEU A 97 5.27 -4.61 -0.31
C LEU A 97 6.46 -4.13 0.52
N TRP A 98 7.59 -3.95 -0.12
CA TRP A 98 8.71 -3.18 0.38
C TRP A 98 8.89 -1.94 -0.49
N HIS A 99 9.30 -0.82 0.09
CA HIS A 99 9.57 0.41 -0.65
C HIS A 99 10.57 1.30 0.11
N ALA A 100 11.21 2.23 -0.61
CA ALA A 100 11.97 3.30 0.04
C ALA A 100 11.04 4.13 0.94
N HIS A 101 11.56 4.56 2.09
CA HIS A 101 10.81 5.38 3.04
C HIS A 101 11.53 6.71 3.33
N ILE A 102 12.18 7.25 2.31
CA ILE A 102 12.92 8.50 2.32
C ILE A 102 12.76 9.16 0.96
N LEU A 103 12.49 10.47 0.98
CA LEU A 103 12.19 11.26 -0.21
C LEU A 103 11.05 10.63 -1.06
N TRP A 104 11.00 10.93 -2.35
CA TRP A 104 10.07 10.34 -3.31
C TRP A 104 10.65 9.12 -4.04
N LEU A 105 11.75 8.55 -3.51
CA LEU A 105 12.43 7.39 -4.11
C LEU A 105 11.52 6.18 -4.29
N ARG A 106 10.45 6.04 -3.49
CA ARG A 106 9.50 4.94 -3.62
C ARG A 106 8.76 4.91 -4.96
N ALA A 107 8.80 5.99 -5.75
CA ALA A 107 8.27 5.99 -7.11
C ALA A 107 8.93 4.91 -7.99
N THR A 108 10.20 4.58 -7.73
CA THR A 108 10.95 3.58 -8.51
C THR A 108 11.63 2.51 -7.66
N LEU A 109 11.78 2.76 -6.36
CA LEU A 109 12.41 1.85 -5.41
C LEU A 109 11.36 1.13 -4.54
N HIS A 110 10.64 0.19 -5.15
CA HIS A 110 9.63 -0.64 -4.49
C HIS A 110 9.56 -2.05 -5.10
N GLY A 111 8.94 -2.99 -4.39
CA GLY A 111 8.66 -4.33 -4.90
C GLY A 111 7.80 -5.16 -3.95
N ALA A 112 7.46 -6.37 -4.37
CA ALA A 112 6.56 -7.24 -3.60
C ALA A 112 7.28 -7.99 -2.47
N LEU A 113 6.54 -8.25 -1.39
CA LEU A 113 6.86 -9.22 -0.35
C LEU A 113 5.74 -10.27 -0.31
N VAL A 114 6.03 -11.46 -0.80
CA VAL A 114 5.11 -12.61 -0.79
C VAL A 114 5.41 -13.48 0.41
N ILE A 115 4.40 -13.67 1.25
CA ILE A 115 4.44 -14.45 2.47
C ILE A 115 3.53 -15.67 2.29
N LEU A 116 4.12 -16.81 2.01
CA LEU A 116 3.37 -18.06 1.87
C LEU A 116 2.93 -18.58 3.24
N PRO A 117 1.86 -19.41 3.30
CA PRO A 117 1.54 -20.15 4.52
C PRO A 117 2.74 -20.95 5.03
N LYS A 118 2.73 -21.29 6.33
CA LYS A 118 3.67 -22.23 6.92
C LYS A 118 3.73 -23.52 6.10
N LEU A 119 4.88 -24.20 6.11
CA LEU A 119 5.04 -25.47 5.41
C LEU A 119 3.99 -26.48 5.91
N GLY A 120 3.34 -27.19 5.00
CA GLY A 120 2.25 -28.13 5.33
C GLY A 120 0.90 -27.49 5.66
N VAL A 121 0.81 -26.16 5.77
CA VAL A 121 -0.45 -25.45 6.01
C VAL A 121 -1.06 -25.00 4.68
N PRO A 122 -2.26 -25.47 4.30
CA PRO A 122 -2.90 -25.02 3.07
C PRO A 122 -3.54 -23.64 3.24
N TYR A 123 -3.79 -22.97 2.11
CA TYR A 123 -4.67 -21.80 2.03
C TYR A 123 -6.10 -22.15 2.54
N PRO A 124 -6.88 -21.18 3.03
CA PRO A 124 -8.29 -21.37 3.40
C PRO A 124 -9.23 -21.47 2.19
N PHE A 125 -8.69 -21.45 0.98
CA PHE A 125 -9.36 -21.59 -0.30
C PHE A 125 -8.60 -22.60 -1.16
N PRO A 126 -9.21 -23.17 -2.21
CA PRO A 126 -8.52 -24.11 -3.10
C PRO A 126 -7.20 -23.53 -3.61
N LYS A 127 -6.13 -24.32 -3.53
CA LYS A 127 -4.79 -23.90 -3.95
C LYS A 127 -4.82 -23.48 -5.42
N PRO A 128 -4.50 -22.22 -5.76
CA PRO A 128 -4.46 -21.76 -7.14
C PRO A 128 -3.39 -22.52 -7.94
N ASN A 129 -3.60 -22.69 -9.25
CA ASN A 129 -2.63 -23.35 -10.12
C ASN A 129 -1.34 -22.53 -10.22
N HIS A 130 -1.47 -21.20 -10.28
CA HIS A 130 -0.36 -20.27 -10.41
C HIS A 130 -0.56 -19.03 -9.54
N GLU A 131 0.52 -18.28 -9.32
CA GLU A 131 0.49 -16.98 -8.66
C GLU A 131 1.18 -15.94 -9.55
N ARG A 132 0.69 -14.71 -9.54
CA ARG A 132 1.19 -13.59 -10.33
C ARG A 132 1.19 -12.31 -9.51
N VAL A 133 2.32 -11.63 -9.46
CA VAL A 133 2.46 -10.32 -8.80
C VAL A 133 2.09 -9.23 -9.79
N ILE A 134 1.23 -8.31 -9.38
CA ILE A 134 0.77 -7.16 -10.16
C ILE A 134 1.02 -5.90 -9.33
N VAL A 135 2.05 -5.14 -9.68
CA VAL A 135 2.39 -3.87 -9.03
C VAL A 135 1.81 -2.73 -9.85
N LEU A 136 0.88 -1.99 -9.26
CA LEU A 136 0.38 -0.74 -9.81
C LEU A 136 1.27 0.40 -9.31
N GLY A 137 1.51 1.40 -10.13
CA GLY A 137 2.31 2.56 -9.74
C GLY A 137 2.17 3.72 -10.71
N GLU A 138 3.03 4.71 -10.55
CA GLU A 138 3.05 5.93 -11.37
C GLU A 138 4.41 6.16 -12.01
N TRP A 139 4.43 6.95 -13.08
CA TRP A 139 5.62 7.33 -13.80
C TRP A 139 5.62 8.82 -14.16
N TRP A 140 6.69 9.53 -13.78
CA TRP A 140 7.02 10.85 -14.28
C TRP A 140 8.11 10.75 -15.35
N LYS A 141 8.08 11.56 -16.39
CA LYS A 141 9.22 11.78 -17.31
C LYS A 141 10.32 12.58 -16.60
N SER A 142 9.94 13.52 -15.76
CA SER A 142 10.85 14.30 -14.91
C SER A 142 11.45 13.46 -13.78
N ASP A 143 12.58 13.90 -13.23
CA ASP A 143 13.10 13.36 -11.96
C ASP A 143 12.09 13.63 -10.84
N THR A 144 11.67 12.59 -10.12
CA THR A 144 10.68 12.69 -9.04
C THR A 144 11.19 13.54 -7.88
N GLU A 145 12.50 13.56 -7.64
CA GLU A 145 13.10 14.45 -6.64
C GLU A 145 13.01 15.92 -7.10
N ALA A 146 13.14 16.20 -8.39
CA ALA A 146 12.96 17.55 -8.90
C ALA A 146 11.49 18.01 -8.76
N VAL A 147 10.53 17.11 -9.01
CA VAL A 147 9.08 17.40 -8.86
C VAL A 147 8.75 17.78 -7.41
N ILE A 148 9.16 16.98 -6.42
CA ILE A 148 8.88 17.30 -5.01
C ILE A 148 9.67 18.52 -4.53
N ASN A 149 10.91 18.72 -4.96
CA ASN A 149 11.69 19.90 -4.60
C ASN A 149 11.07 21.19 -5.17
N GLU A 150 10.51 21.15 -6.37
CA GLU A 150 9.77 22.27 -6.94
C GLU A 150 8.50 22.57 -6.13
N ALA A 151 7.71 21.56 -5.78
CA ALA A 151 6.52 21.72 -4.95
C ALA A 151 6.85 22.31 -3.57
N LEU A 152 7.90 21.79 -2.93
CA LEU A 152 8.42 22.31 -1.67
C LEU A 152 9.00 23.72 -1.81
N LYS A 153 9.46 24.16 -2.97
CA LYS A 153 9.93 25.54 -3.18
C LYS A 153 8.79 26.49 -3.49
N SER A 154 7.80 26.04 -4.25
CA SER A 154 6.67 26.86 -4.71
C SER A 154 5.62 27.06 -3.61
N GLY A 155 5.46 26.08 -2.71
CA GLY A 155 4.36 26.05 -1.74
C GLY A 155 3.05 25.49 -2.30
N LEU A 156 3.06 25.00 -3.54
CA LEU A 156 1.92 24.40 -4.25
C LEU A 156 2.03 22.87 -4.25
N ALA A 157 0.97 22.20 -4.71
CA ALA A 157 0.95 20.76 -4.94
C ALA A 157 2.01 20.33 -5.97
N PRO A 158 2.56 19.11 -5.87
CA PRO A 158 3.44 18.55 -6.89
C PRO A 158 2.69 18.30 -8.21
N ASN A 159 3.43 18.32 -9.32
CA ASN A 159 2.87 17.92 -10.61
C ASN A 159 2.45 16.44 -10.58
N VAL A 160 1.28 16.14 -11.14
CA VAL A 160 0.78 14.77 -11.32
C VAL A 160 1.69 13.93 -12.22
N SER A 161 1.57 12.61 -12.17
CA SER A 161 2.33 11.70 -13.03
C SER A 161 2.01 11.89 -14.51
N ASP A 162 2.94 11.44 -15.36
CA ASP A 162 2.76 11.36 -16.82
C ASP A 162 2.06 10.07 -17.25
N ALA A 163 2.03 9.04 -16.41
CA ALA A 163 1.23 7.83 -16.61
C ALA A 163 1.14 6.98 -15.34
N HIS A 164 0.02 6.30 -15.17
CA HIS A 164 -0.05 5.09 -14.35
C HIS A 164 0.70 3.92 -15.02
N THR A 165 1.05 2.90 -14.24
CA THR A 165 1.75 1.70 -14.72
C THR A 165 1.22 0.41 -14.11
N ILE A 166 1.29 -0.68 -14.88
CA ILE A 166 1.10 -2.06 -14.42
C ILE A 166 2.44 -2.78 -14.59
N ASN A 167 3.00 -3.28 -13.50
CA ASN A 167 4.36 -3.82 -13.40
C ASN A 167 5.42 -2.90 -14.04
N GLY A 168 5.27 -1.59 -13.86
CA GLY A 168 6.18 -0.58 -14.40
C GLY A 168 6.00 -0.27 -15.88
N HIS A 169 4.93 -0.76 -16.54
CA HIS A 169 4.59 -0.45 -17.94
C HIS A 169 3.29 0.37 -18.02
N PRO A 170 3.27 1.51 -18.73
CA PRO A 170 2.05 2.31 -18.90
C PRO A 170 1.07 1.67 -19.91
N GLY A 171 1.54 0.73 -20.72
CA GLY A 171 0.81 0.19 -21.85
C GLY A 171 1.36 0.72 -23.18
N PRO A 172 0.79 0.30 -24.31
CA PRO A 172 1.21 0.75 -25.64
C PRO A 172 0.99 2.25 -25.81
N VAL A 173 2.02 2.96 -26.27
CA VAL A 173 1.94 4.39 -26.59
C VAL A 173 2.12 4.57 -28.10
N PRO A 174 1.21 5.28 -28.80
CA PRO A 174 1.35 5.55 -30.22
C PRO A 174 2.72 6.18 -30.53
N ASN A 175 3.35 5.74 -31.63
CA ASN A 175 4.65 6.22 -32.09
C ASN A 175 5.81 6.00 -31.09
N CYS A 176 5.65 5.09 -30.13
CA CYS A 176 6.70 4.74 -29.19
C CYS A 176 7.03 3.24 -29.22
N SER A 177 8.07 2.89 -29.99
CA SER A 177 8.54 1.50 -30.16
C SER A 177 9.18 0.88 -28.91
N SER A 178 9.46 1.69 -27.88
CA SER A 178 10.15 1.26 -26.65
C SER A 178 9.20 0.83 -25.51
N THR A 179 7.88 0.81 -25.76
CA THR A 179 6.88 0.58 -24.71
C THR A 179 5.86 -0.48 -25.11
N ASP A 180 6.23 -1.75 -24.93
CA ASP A 180 5.24 -2.80 -24.81
C ASP A 180 4.52 -2.71 -23.46
N GLY A 181 3.22 -3.01 -23.48
CA GLY A 181 2.44 -3.20 -22.25
C GLY A 181 2.85 -4.49 -21.54
N PHE A 182 2.55 -4.58 -20.24
CA PHE A 182 2.73 -5.83 -19.51
C PHE A 182 1.80 -6.92 -20.08
N ILE A 183 2.31 -8.14 -20.25
CA ILE A 183 1.54 -9.31 -20.68
C ILE A 183 1.40 -10.29 -19.51
N LEU A 184 0.16 -10.63 -19.19
CA LEU A 184 -0.21 -11.62 -18.19
C LEU A 184 -0.62 -12.92 -18.91
N ASP A 185 0.35 -13.81 -19.12
CA ASP A 185 0.09 -15.11 -19.75
C ASP A 185 -0.65 -16.07 -18.82
N VAL A 186 -1.71 -16.68 -19.38
CA VAL A 186 -2.57 -17.63 -18.68
C VAL A 186 -2.94 -18.84 -19.52
N GLU A 187 -3.19 -19.97 -18.88
CA GLU A 187 -3.71 -21.19 -19.50
C GLU A 187 -5.24 -21.27 -19.33
N PRO A 188 -6.00 -21.76 -20.35
CA PRO A 188 -7.43 -21.99 -20.24
C PRO A 188 -7.80 -22.93 -19.08
N GLY A 189 -8.87 -22.62 -18.36
CA GLY A 189 -9.43 -23.47 -17.30
C GLY A 189 -8.60 -23.57 -16.01
N LYS A 190 -7.59 -22.71 -15.83
CA LYS A 190 -6.76 -22.63 -14.62
C LYS A 190 -7.24 -21.53 -13.67
N THR A 191 -6.67 -21.55 -12.47
CA THR A 191 -6.86 -20.53 -11.45
C THR A 191 -5.54 -19.83 -11.12
N TYR A 192 -5.58 -18.50 -11.06
CA TYR A 192 -4.43 -17.65 -10.77
C TYR A 192 -4.70 -16.83 -9.51
N LEU A 193 -3.75 -16.82 -8.58
CA LEU A 193 -3.72 -15.85 -7.49
C LEU A 193 -3.03 -14.59 -7.98
N LEU A 194 -3.80 -13.56 -8.29
CA LEU A 194 -3.29 -12.23 -8.59
C LEU A 194 -2.99 -11.53 -7.26
N ARG A 195 -1.73 -11.16 -7.05
CA ARG A 195 -1.24 -10.45 -5.87
C ARG A 195 -1.06 -8.98 -6.24
N LEU A 196 -2.13 -8.20 -6.09
CA LEU A 196 -2.15 -6.78 -6.45
C LEU A 196 -1.52 -5.96 -5.34
N ILE A 197 -0.73 -4.98 -5.73
CA ILE A 197 -0.06 -4.02 -4.85
C ILE A 197 -0.27 -2.65 -5.48
N ASN A 198 -0.72 -1.68 -4.70
CA ASN A 198 -0.66 -0.28 -5.14
C ASN A 198 0.57 0.40 -4.55
N ALA A 199 1.59 0.58 -5.38
CA ALA A 199 2.82 1.30 -5.08
C ALA A 199 2.84 2.73 -5.66
N ALA A 200 1.69 3.23 -6.13
CA ALA A 200 1.52 4.63 -6.52
C ALA A 200 1.81 5.57 -5.35
N LEU A 201 2.19 6.80 -5.67
CA LEU A 201 2.46 7.85 -4.72
C LEU A 201 1.18 8.46 -4.16
N ASN A 202 0.22 8.82 -5.03
CA ASN A 202 -0.91 9.64 -4.61
C ASN A 202 -2.29 8.97 -4.81
N GLU A 203 -2.47 8.17 -5.87
CA GLU A 203 -3.82 7.82 -6.34
C GLU A 203 -4.30 6.44 -5.91
N GLU A 204 -5.57 6.38 -5.49
CA GLU A 204 -6.35 5.14 -5.46
C GLU A 204 -6.68 4.70 -6.87
N LEU A 205 -6.58 3.39 -7.14
CA LEU A 205 -6.73 2.85 -8.49
C LEU A 205 -7.87 1.84 -8.56
N PHE A 206 -8.71 1.99 -9.59
CA PHE A 206 -9.54 0.91 -10.09
C PHE A 206 -8.68 -0.06 -10.90
N PHE A 207 -8.83 -1.37 -10.65
CA PHE A 207 -8.24 -2.43 -11.45
C PHE A 207 -9.32 -3.35 -12.03
N LYS A 208 -9.24 -3.64 -13.33
CA LYS A 208 -10.22 -4.43 -14.07
C LYS A 208 -9.58 -5.30 -15.14
N ILE A 209 -10.14 -6.49 -15.37
CA ILE A 209 -9.78 -7.38 -16.48
C ILE A 209 -11.02 -7.59 -17.34
N ALA A 210 -10.92 -7.32 -18.64
CA ALA A 210 -12.02 -7.42 -19.59
C ALA A 210 -12.64 -8.83 -19.56
N GLY A 211 -13.96 -8.91 -19.35
CA GLY A 211 -14.70 -10.17 -19.35
C GLY A 211 -14.47 -11.10 -18.16
N HIS A 212 -13.64 -10.72 -17.17
CA HIS A 212 -13.32 -11.57 -16.03
C HIS A 212 -13.77 -10.94 -14.71
N ARG A 213 -14.41 -11.77 -13.88
CA ARG A 213 -14.62 -11.47 -12.46
C ARG A 213 -13.51 -12.13 -11.64
N MET A 214 -13.20 -11.52 -10.51
CA MET A 214 -12.20 -12.01 -9.58
C MET A 214 -12.83 -12.23 -8.20
N THR A 215 -12.34 -13.24 -7.49
CA THR A 215 -12.77 -13.53 -6.12
C THR A 215 -11.72 -13.00 -5.15
N ILE A 216 -12.04 -11.97 -4.38
CA ILE A 216 -11.13 -11.41 -3.38
C ILE A 216 -11.01 -12.39 -2.22
N VAL A 217 -9.80 -12.67 -1.76
CA VAL A 217 -9.55 -13.67 -0.70
C VAL A 217 -8.62 -13.17 0.41
N GLU A 218 -7.90 -12.08 0.17
CA GLU A 218 -6.97 -11.49 1.13
C GLU A 218 -6.76 -10.01 0.86
N VAL A 219 -6.57 -9.22 1.92
CA VAL A 219 -6.15 -7.82 1.89
C VAL A 219 -5.12 -7.63 3.00
N ASP A 220 -4.01 -6.95 2.70
CA ASP A 220 -2.95 -6.58 3.66
C ASP A 220 -2.47 -7.76 4.52
N ALA A 221 -2.06 -8.84 3.84
CA ALA A 221 -1.62 -10.10 4.43
C ALA A 221 -2.61 -10.69 5.47
N THR A 222 -3.91 -10.44 5.28
CA THR A 222 -4.99 -10.96 6.10
C THR A 222 -6.09 -11.55 5.23
N TYR A 223 -6.51 -12.78 5.52
CA TYR A 223 -7.62 -13.40 4.80
C TYR A 223 -8.94 -12.68 5.05
N VAL A 224 -9.71 -12.48 3.98
CA VAL A 224 -11.04 -11.89 4.04
C VAL A 224 -12.11 -12.93 3.70
N LYS A 225 -13.37 -12.64 4.05
CA LYS A 225 -14.52 -13.42 3.57
C LYS A 225 -14.59 -13.28 2.05
N PRO A 226 -14.54 -14.38 1.28
CA PRO A 226 -14.47 -14.27 -0.17
C PRO A 226 -15.70 -13.60 -0.77
N PHE A 227 -15.48 -12.68 -1.71
CA PHE A 227 -16.55 -12.06 -2.50
C PHE A 227 -16.08 -11.84 -3.94
N LYS A 228 -17.03 -11.87 -4.89
CA LYS A 228 -16.74 -11.73 -6.32
C LYS A 228 -16.99 -10.31 -6.78
N THR A 229 -16.00 -9.69 -7.40
CA THR A 229 -16.12 -8.38 -8.03
C THR A 229 -15.56 -8.41 -9.45
N ASP A 230 -15.99 -7.51 -10.30
CA ASP A 230 -15.40 -7.26 -11.62
C ASP A 230 -14.38 -6.10 -11.59
N THR A 231 -14.34 -5.36 -10.48
CA THR A 231 -13.51 -4.16 -10.30
C THR A 231 -12.96 -4.15 -8.88
N ILE A 232 -11.64 -4.02 -8.76
CA ILE A 232 -10.95 -3.85 -7.47
C ILE A 232 -10.66 -2.37 -7.29
N VAL A 233 -10.83 -1.85 -6.08
CA VAL A 233 -10.33 -0.52 -5.70
C VAL A 233 -9.21 -0.73 -4.70
N ILE A 234 -8.07 -0.10 -4.93
CA ILE A 234 -6.88 -0.30 -4.10
C ILE A 234 -6.16 1.02 -3.92
N ALA A 235 -5.94 1.41 -2.66
CA ALA A 235 -5.28 2.66 -2.31
C ALA A 235 -3.76 2.47 -2.13
N PRO A 236 -2.94 3.54 -2.27
CA PRO A 236 -1.50 3.47 -2.04
C PRO A 236 -1.14 2.77 -0.72
N GLY A 237 -0.22 1.80 -0.80
CA GLY A 237 0.21 1.00 0.35
C GLY A 237 -0.64 -0.25 0.61
N GLN A 238 -1.86 -0.34 0.07
CA GLN A 238 -2.67 -1.55 0.19
C GLN A 238 -2.20 -2.65 -0.77
N THR A 239 -2.52 -3.88 -0.37
CA THR A 239 -2.36 -5.08 -1.18
C THR A 239 -3.66 -5.88 -1.19
N THR A 240 -3.97 -6.54 -2.30
CA THR A 240 -5.18 -7.35 -2.45
C THR A 240 -4.87 -8.60 -3.24
N ASN A 241 -5.17 -9.79 -2.69
CA ASN A 241 -5.10 -11.02 -3.47
C ASN A 241 -6.48 -11.41 -3.99
N ALA A 242 -6.51 -11.70 -5.28
CA ALA A 242 -7.71 -12.05 -6.01
C ALA A 242 -7.50 -13.34 -6.80
N ILE A 243 -8.44 -14.27 -6.69
CA ILE A 243 -8.48 -15.48 -7.52
C ILE A 243 -9.14 -15.11 -8.85
N LEU A 244 -8.39 -15.29 -9.92
CA LEU A 244 -8.86 -15.22 -11.30
C LEU A 244 -9.03 -16.64 -11.84
N THR A 245 -10.22 -16.95 -12.37
CA THR A 245 -10.47 -18.18 -13.12
C THR A 245 -10.46 -17.86 -14.61
N THR A 246 -9.72 -18.62 -15.39
CA THR A 246 -9.56 -18.41 -16.84
C THR A 246 -10.61 -19.19 -17.62
N ASP A 247 -11.87 -18.78 -17.42
CA ASP A 247 -13.08 -19.43 -17.93
C ASP A 247 -13.60 -18.83 -19.27
N ARG A 248 -12.86 -17.89 -19.85
CA ARG A 248 -13.22 -17.25 -21.13
C ARG A 248 -12.65 -18.01 -22.32
N ALA A 249 -13.15 -17.68 -23.51
CA ALA A 249 -12.61 -18.18 -24.76
C ALA A 249 -11.12 -17.83 -24.90
N VAL A 250 -10.36 -18.67 -25.61
CA VAL A 250 -8.95 -18.38 -25.91
C VAL A 250 -8.86 -17.08 -26.69
N GLY A 251 -8.09 -16.11 -26.17
CA GLY A 251 -7.95 -14.79 -26.77
C GLY A 251 -7.12 -13.83 -25.92
N LYS A 252 -7.18 -12.54 -26.28
CA LYS A 252 -6.52 -11.43 -25.58
C LYS A 252 -7.57 -10.58 -24.88
N TYR A 253 -7.32 -10.22 -23.63
CA TYR A 253 -8.23 -9.42 -22.81
C TYR A 253 -7.49 -8.25 -22.18
N MET A 254 -8.02 -7.04 -22.32
CA MET A 254 -7.42 -5.85 -21.73
C MET A 254 -7.46 -5.93 -20.20
N VAL A 255 -6.32 -5.64 -19.57
CA VAL A 255 -6.18 -5.34 -18.15
C VAL A 255 -6.01 -3.83 -18.04
N ALA A 256 -6.77 -3.19 -17.16
CA ALA A 256 -6.79 -1.74 -17.00
C ALA A 256 -6.55 -1.37 -15.53
N ALA A 257 -5.72 -0.34 -15.31
CA ALA A 257 -5.62 0.36 -14.03
C ALA A 257 -5.86 1.86 -14.27
N SER A 258 -6.84 2.44 -13.60
CA SER A 258 -7.28 3.83 -13.80
C SER A 258 -7.53 4.51 -12.45
N PRO A 259 -7.35 5.83 -12.35
CA PRO A 259 -7.53 6.56 -11.10
C PRO A 259 -9.00 6.53 -10.61
N PHE A 260 -9.17 6.48 -9.29
CA PHE A 260 -10.38 6.90 -8.60
C PHE A 260 -10.12 8.29 -8.01
N MET A 261 -11.07 9.20 -8.22
CA MET A 261 -11.02 10.58 -7.76
C MET A 261 -12.35 10.86 -7.05
N ASP A 262 -12.27 11.17 -5.77
CA ASP A 262 -13.42 11.50 -4.92
C ASP A 262 -13.68 13.01 -4.83
N THR A 263 -12.70 13.84 -5.19
CA THR A 263 -12.83 15.30 -5.28
C THR A 263 -12.29 15.87 -6.59
N PRO A 264 -13.04 16.74 -7.30
CA PRO A 264 -12.57 17.37 -8.54
C PRO A 264 -11.60 18.52 -8.31
N VAL A 265 -11.31 18.89 -7.06
CA VAL A 265 -10.47 20.04 -6.70
C VAL A 265 -8.98 19.69 -6.82
N VAL A 266 -8.61 18.44 -6.53
CA VAL A 266 -7.24 17.95 -6.59
C VAL A 266 -7.02 17.27 -7.94
N ALA A 267 -5.99 17.71 -8.66
CA ALA A 267 -5.65 17.13 -9.95
C ALA A 267 -5.08 15.71 -9.76
N VAL A 268 -5.47 14.79 -10.64
CA VAL A 268 -4.91 13.44 -10.73
C VAL A 268 -4.49 13.18 -12.18
N ASP A 269 -3.52 12.30 -12.38
CA ASP A 269 -3.22 11.77 -13.71
C ASP A 269 -4.45 11.05 -14.27
N ASN A 270 -4.84 11.32 -15.52
CA ASN A 270 -6.01 10.70 -16.16
C ASN A 270 -5.64 9.61 -17.17
N LEU A 271 -4.36 9.26 -17.27
CA LEU A 271 -3.90 8.23 -18.21
C LEU A 271 -4.05 6.84 -17.59
N THR A 272 -4.97 6.06 -18.16
CA THR A 272 -5.22 4.67 -17.78
C THR A 272 -4.05 3.79 -18.22
N ALA A 273 -3.45 3.07 -17.27
CA ALA A 273 -2.46 2.05 -17.58
C ALA A 273 -3.13 0.82 -18.19
N THR A 274 -2.53 0.27 -19.24
CA THR A 274 -3.05 -0.94 -19.89
C THR A 274 -2.03 -2.07 -19.97
N ALA A 275 -2.55 -3.28 -19.83
CA ALA A 275 -1.83 -4.54 -19.98
C ALA A 275 -2.72 -5.54 -20.72
N THR A 276 -2.17 -6.69 -21.12
CA THR A 276 -2.93 -7.72 -21.83
C THR A 276 -2.89 -9.02 -21.05
N LEU A 277 -4.05 -9.55 -20.69
CA LEU A 277 -4.20 -10.94 -20.30
C LEU A 277 -4.28 -11.80 -21.57
N HIS A 278 -3.33 -12.74 -21.71
CA HIS A 278 -3.11 -13.49 -22.93
C HIS A 278 -3.30 -14.99 -22.65
N TYR A 279 -4.29 -15.62 -23.30
CA TYR A 279 -4.49 -17.06 -23.18
C TYR A 279 -3.50 -17.84 -24.05
N SER A 280 -2.90 -18.90 -23.52
CA SER A 280 -2.09 -19.84 -24.30
C SER A 280 -2.90 -20.45 -25.44
N GLY A 281 -2.32 -20.49 -26.65
CA GLY A 281 -3.00 -20.94 -27.87
C GLY A 281 -3.74 -19.83 -28.62
N THR A 282 -3.63 -18.58 -28.17
CA THR A 282 -4.17 -17.41 -28.89
C THR A 282 -3.40 -17.19 -30.20
N LEU A 283 -4.12 -17.00 -31.31
CA LEU A 283 -3.52 -16.69 -32.60
C LEU A 283 -2.92 -15.27 -32.57
N SER A 284 -1.83 -15.04 -33.29
CA SER A 284 -1.20 -13.72 -33.38
C SER A 284 -2.18 -12.64 -33.87
N SER A 285 -3.06 -13.01 -34.81
CA SER A 285 -4.11 -12.16 -35.39
C SER A 285 -5.34 -11.93 -34.49
N SER A 286 -5.45 -12.61 -33.34
CA SER A 286 -6.58 -12.42 -32.43
C SER A 286 -6.61 -10.98 -31.89
N LEU A 287 -7.77 -10.35 -32.04
CA LEU A 287 -8.05 -9.02 -31.51
C LEU A 287 -8.17 -9.04 -30.00
N THR A 288 -7.79 -7.93 -29.36
CA THR A 288 -7.96 -7.74 -27.92
C THR A 288 -9.40 -7.39 -27.59
N THR A 289 -9.98 -8.09 -26.64
CA THR A 289 -11.26 -7.73 -26.03
C THR A 289 -11.03 -6.59 -25.04
N PHE A 290 -11.63 -5.44 -25.32
CA PHE A 290 -11.48 -4.24 -24.50
C PHE A 290 -12.52 -4.16 -23.37
N THR A 291 -12.21 -3.35 -22.35
CA THR A 291 -13.15 -2.98 -21.30
C THR A 291 -13.04 -1.50 -21.00
N ARG A 292 -14.13 -0.89 -20.55
CA ARG A 292 -14.11 0.49 -20.05
C ARG A 292 -13.90 0.44 -18.54
N PRO A 293 -12.86 1.10 -17.99
CA PRO A 293 -12.77 1.27 -16.56
C PRO A 293 -13.96 2.10 -16.04
N PRO A 294 -14.29 2.03 -14.73
CA PRO A 294 -15.23 2.95 -14.12
C PRO A 294 -14.84 4.42 -14.38
N ALA A 295 -15.83 5.32 -14.33
CA ALA A 295 -15.54 6.75 -14.30
C ALA A 295 -14.70 7.10 -13.06
N GLN A 296 -13.84 8.11 -13.16
CA GLN A 296 -12.95 8.50 -12.07
C GLN A 296 -13.72 8.81 -10.78
N ASN A 297 -14.91 9.41 -10.89
CA ASN A 297 -15.78 9.75 -9.77
C ASN A 297 -16.78 8.65 -9.37
N ALA A 298 -16.54 7.39 -9.73
CA ALA A 298 -17.43 6.26 -9.46
C ALA A 298 -17.42 5.81 -7.98
N THR A 299 -17.76 6.73 -7.08
CA THR A 299 -17.85 6.53 -5.63
C THR A 299 -18.71 5.32 -5.24
N PRO A 300 -19.85 5.00 -5.90
CA PRO A 300 -20.60 3.78 -5.60
C PRO A 300 -19.80 2.49 -5.81
N VAL A 301 -18.91 2.43 -6.82
CA VAL A 301 -18.07 1.26 -7.10
C VAL A 301 -17.02 1.10 -6.01
N ALA A 302 -16.33 2.18 -5.63
CA ALA A 302 -15.38 2.20 -4.52
C ALA A 302 -16.04 1.80 -3.20
N ASN A 303 -17.21 2.39 -2.90
CA ASN A 303 -17.94 2.07 -1.69
C ASN A 303 -18.39 0.61 -1.61
N ASN A 304 -18.89 0.05 -2.73
CA ASN A 304 -19.32 -1.35 -2.76
C ASN A 304 -18.15 -2.32 -2.51
N PHE A 305 -16.97 -2.04 -3.08
CA PHE A 305 -15.77 -2.82 -2.84
C PHE A 305 -15.36 -2.76 -1.36
N THR A 306 -15.16 -1.56 -0.83
CA THR A 306 -14.71 -1.36 0.56
C THR A 306 -15.71 -1.89 1.58
N ASN A 307 -17.03 -1.78 1.33
CA ASN A 307 -18.07 -2.32 2.23
C ASN A 307 -18.15 -3.85 2.22
N SER A 308 -17.62 -4.50 1.17
CA SER A 308 -17.56 -5.95 1.07
C SER A 308 -16.42 -6.55 1.90
N LEU A 309 -15.43 -5.75 2.29
CA LEU A 309 -14.27 -6.20 3.06
C LEU A 309 -14.69 -6.59 4.49
N ARG A 310 -14.43 -7.85 4.83
CA ARG A 310 -14.64 -8.41 6.18
C ARG A 310 -13.56 -9.43 6.45
N SER A 311 -12.95 -9.41 7.64
CA SER A 311 -12.02 -10.46 8.07
C SER A 311 -12.68 -11.84 7.92
N LEU A 312 -11.91 -12.85 7.48
CA LEU A 312 -12.42 -14.20 7.26
C LEU A 312 -13.19 -14.75 8.47
N ASN A 313 -12.68 -14.50 9.67
CA ASN A 313 -13.27 -14.86 10.96
C ASN A 313 -13.78 -16.31 11.01
N SER A 314 -12.85 -17.25 10.86
CA SER A 314 -13.10 -18.69 10.95
C SER A 314 -12.50 -19.28 12.22
N LYS A 315 -12.81 -20.54 12.56
CA LYS A 315 -12.20 -21.24 13.70
C LYS A 315 -10.65 -21.23 13.64
N LYS A 316 -10.07 -21.39 12.45
CA LYS A 316 -8.62 -21.40 12.22
C LYS A 316 -8.02 -20.00 12.12
N TYR A 317 -8.79 -19.04 11.63
CA TYR A 317 -8.37 -17.65 11.41
C TYR A 317 -9.38 -16.69 12.06
N PRO A 318 -9.41 -16.62 13.41
CA PRO A 318 -10.38 -15.80 14.13
C PRO A 318 -10.04 -14.31 14.02
N ALA A 319 -11.07 -13.46 13.91
CA ALA A 319 -10.90 -12.01 14.02
C ALA A 319 -11.00 -11.60 15.50
N LYS A 320 -9.86 -11.36 16.14
CA LYS A 320 -9.78 -11.02 17.57
C LYS A 320 -9.88 -9.51 17.78
N VAL A 321 -11.06 -8.94 17.51
CA VAL A 321 -11.32 -7.51 17.71
C VAL A 321 -11.31 -7.21 19.22
N PRO A 322 -10.45 -6.30 19.71
CA PRO A 322 -10.45 -5.92 21.12
C PRO A 322 -11.83 -5.36 21.54
N GLN A 323 -12.31 -5.76 22.71
CA GLN A 323 -13.64 -5.37 23.21
C GLN A 323 -13.59 -4.26 24.26
N LYS A 324 -12.44 -4.06 24.89
CA LYS A 324 -12.20 -3.02 25.88
C LYS A 324 -11.19 -2.04 25.30
N VAL A 325 -11.54 -0.76 25.29
CA VAL A 325 -10.67 0.33 24.81
C VAL A 325 -10.05 1.02 26.01
N ASP A 326 -8.72 1.16 26.02
CA ASP A 326 -8.00 1.90 27.05
C ASP A 326 -7.82 3.37 26.65
N HIS A 327 -7.61 3.65 25.36
CA HIS A 327 -7.51 5.01 24.81
C HIS A 327 -8.45 5.20 23.62
N SER A 328 -9.26 6.27 23.66
CA SER A 328 -10.08 6.68 22.52
C SER A 328 -9.56 8.00 21.97
N LEU A 329 -9.04 7.96 20.74
CA LEU A 329 -8.43 9.09 20.05
C LEU A 329 -9.31 9.54 18.90
N PHE A 330 -9.41 10.85 18.70
CA PHE A 330 -10.13 11.47 17.60
C PHE A 330 -9.19 12.35 16.80
N PHE A 331 -8.89 11.94 15.58
CA PHE A 331 -7.90 12.55 14.71
C PHE A 331 -8.60 13.16 13.50
N THR A 332 -8.65 14.49 13.42
CA THR A 332 -9.02 15.19 12.20
C THR A 332 -7.85 15.17 11.24
N VAL A 333 -8.06 14.71 10.02
CA VAL A 333 -7.07 14.63 8.94
C VAL A 333 -7.51 15.56 7.81
N GLY A 334 -6.58 16.31 7.25
CA GLY A 334 -6.87 17.15 6.10
C GLY A 334 -5.76 18.13 5.79
N LEU A 335 -6.06 19.08 4.92
CA LEU A 335 -5.14 20.12 4.48
C LEU A 335 -5.23 21.38 5.35
N GLY A 336 -4.32 22.32 5.10
CA GLY A 336 -4.27 23.64 5.72
C GLY A 336 -3.37 24.58 4.94
N ILE A 337 -3.28 25.84 5.39
CA ILE A 337 -2.46 26.87 4.76
C ILE A 337 -1.60 27.56 5.82
N ASN A 338 -0.28 27.41 5.71
CA ASN A 338 0.66 28.09 6.58
C ASN A 338 1.38 29.24 5.85
N PRO A 339 1.84 30.29 6.56
CA PRO A 339 2.72 31.30 5.99
C PRO A 339 4.03 30.70 5.45
N CYS A 340 4.46 31.17 4.29
CA CYS A 340 5.72 30.85 3.63
C CYS A 340 6.20 32.05 2.81
N PRO A 341 6.91 33.02 3.42
CA PRO A 341 7.33 34.25 2.74
C PRO A 341 8.19 34.03 1.49
N THR A 342 8.88 32.89 1.41
CA THR A 342 9.74 32.51 0.28
C THR A 342 9.03 31.72 -0.81
N CYS A 343 7.77 31.31 -0.59
CA CYS A 343 7.00 30.52 -1.53
C CYS A 343 6.45 31.38 -2.66
N LYS A 344 6.34 30.79 -3.86
CA LYS A 344 5.77 31.44 -5.05
C LYS A 344 4.24 31.54 -5.00
N ALA A 345 3.58 30.67 -4.22
CA ALA A 345 2.13 30.68 -4.08
C ALA A 345 1.65 32.06 -3.60
N THR A 346 0.56 32.54 -4.19
CA THR A 346 0.02 33.89 -3.98
C THR A 346 -0.12 34.19 -2.48
N ASN A 347 0.38 35.35 -2.07
CA ASN A 347 0.47 35.84 -0.67
C ASN A 347 1.56 35.20 0.21
N GLY A 348 2.55 34.51 -0.36
CA GLY A 348 3.63 33.91 0.43
C GLY A 348 3.09 32.88 1.39
N SER A 349 2.32 31.93 0.85
CA SER A 349 1.64 30.88 1.60
C SER A 349 2.09 29.48 1.13
N ARG A 350 1.74 28.44 1.89
CA ARG A 350 2.01 27.05 1.54
C ARG A 350 0.85 26.16 1.96
N VAL A 351 0.44 25.27 1.06
CA VAL A 351 -0.45 24.16 1.39
C VAL A 351 0.30 23.13 2.24
N VAL A 352 -0.29 22.75 3.36
CA VAL A 352 0.23 21.75 4.29
C VAL A 352 -0.84 20.69 4.57
N ALA A 353 -0.41 19.54 5.09
CA ALA A 353 -1.29 18.50 5.63
C ALA A 353 -1.09 18.40 7.14
N ALA A 354 -2.17 18.16 7.88
CA ALA A 354 -2.14 18.11 9.33
C ALA A 354 -3.02 17.01 9.90
N VAL A 355 -2.64 16.51 11.08
CA VAL A 355 -3.50 15.69 11.93
C VAL A 355 -3.72 16.45 13.24
N ASN A 356 -4.98 16.64 13.62
CA ASN A 356 -5.39 17.48 14.77
C ASN A 356 -4.72 18.87 14.78
N ASN A 357 -4.70 19.52 13.61
CA ASN A 357 -4.09 20.84 13.39
C ASN A 357 -2.58 20.92 13.61
N VAL A 358 -1.89 19.77 13.67
CA VAL A 358 -0.43 19.68 13.76
C VAL A 358 0.14 19.24 12.41
N THR A 359 0.94 20.11 11.78
CA THR A 359 1.74 19.77 10.60
C THR A 359 3.05 19.17 11.07
N PHE A 360 3.25 17.87 10.78
CA PHE A 360 4.42 17.15 11.26
C PHE A 360 5.70 17.65 10.58
N VAL A 361 6.70 18.01 11.39
CA VAL A 361 8.03 18.37 10.90
C VAL A 361 8.98 17.20 11.15
N MET A 362 9.59 16.68 10.07
CA MET A 362 10.57 15.60 10.17
C MET A 362 11.85 16.10 10.86
N PRO A 363 12.28 15.51 11.99
CA PRO A 363 13.51 15.90 12.65
C PRO A 363 14.75 15.40 11.89
N THR A 364 15.90 16.03 12.13
CA THR A 364 17.20 15.59 11.59
C THR A 364 17.80 14.41 12.36
N ILE A 365 17.40 14.22 13.61
CA ILE A 365 17.74 13.06 14.45
C ILE A 365 16.55 12.11 14.45
N ALA A 366 16.79 10.82 14.18
CA ALA A 366 15.72 9.82 14.15
C ALA A 366 14.99 9.74 15.50
N LEU A 367 13.65 9.68 15.47
CA LEU A 367 12.81 9.65 16.68
C LEU A 367 13.18 8.49 17.62
N LEU A 368 13.42 7.30 17.06
CA LEU A 368 13.82 6.13 17.84
C LEU A 368 15.19 6.33 18.50
N GLN A 369 16.15 6.93 17.78
CA GLN A 369 17.47 7.25 18.32
C GLN A 369 17.34 8.27 19.46
N ALA A 370 16.56 9.33 19.26
CA ALA A 370 16.32 10.34 20.29
C ALA A 370 15.64 9.75 21.53
N HIS A 371 14.68 8.85 21.35
CA HIS A 371 14.05 8.13 22.45
C HIS A 371 15.04 7.23 23.19
N PHE A 372 15.79 6.39 22.48
CA PHE A 372 16.70 5.41 23.07
C PHE A 372 17.85 6.05 23.85
N PHE A 373 18.44 7.13 23.31
CA PHE A 373 19.55 7.85 23.92
C PHE A 373 19.11 9.07 24.75
N ASN A 374 17.80 9.25 24.97
CA ASN A 374 17.24 10.38 25.74
C ASN A 374 17.71 11.77 25.26
N ILE A 375 17.79 11.96 23.94
CA ILE A 375 18.22 13.22 23.32
C ILE A 375 17.09 14.24 23.42
N LYS A 376 17.33 15.32 24.16
CA LYS A 376 16.35 16.40 24.36
C LYS A 376 16.20 17.29 23.11
N GLY A 377 15.03 17.91 22.97
CA GLY A 377 14.76 18.91 21.92
C GLY A 377 14.42 18.35 20.53
N VAL A 378 14.32 17.02 20.37
CA VAL A 378 14.00 16.39 19.06
C VAL A 378 12.49 16.28 18.83
N PHE A 379 11.72 15.92 19.85
CA PHE A 379 10.27 15.78 19.78
C PHE A 379 9.64 16.08 21.15
N THR A 380 8.33 16.30 21.15
CA THR A 380 7.51 16.40 22.37
C THR A 380 6.47 15.27 22.40
N THR A 381 5.98 14.90 23.58
CA THR A 381 5.00 13.81 23.77
C THR A 381 3.57 14.31 24.02
N ASP A 382 3.27 15.51 23.56
CA ASP A 382 2.02 16.24 23.79
C ASP A 382 1.15 16.31 22.53
N PHE A 383 1.26 15.32 21.63
CA PHE A 383 0.35 15.25 20.48
C PHE A 383 -1.09 15.19 20.99
N PRO A 384 -2.00 16.03 20.47
CA PRO A 384 -3.36 16.10 20.99
C PRO A 384 -4.16 14.86 20.58
N GLY A 385 -4.71 14.15 21.57
CA GLY A 385 -5.56 12.98 21.34
C GLY A 385 -6.93 13.30 20.73
N ASN A 386 -7.31 14.59 20.68
CA ASN A 386 -8.54 15.12 20.11
C ASN A 386 -8.22 16.40 19.33
N PRO A 387 -9.03 16.81 18.34
CA PRO A 387 -8.81 18.08 17.66
C PRO A 387 -8.87 19.24 18.66
N PRO A 388 -7.95 20.22 18.58
CA PRO A 388 -7.89 21.33 19.53
C PRO A 388 -9.12 22.26 19.45
N PHE A 389 -9.79 22.29 18.29
CA PHE A 389 -11.01 23.06 18.07
C PHE A 389 -12.02 22.21 17.33
N ALA A 390 -13.24 22.15 17.84
CA ALA A 390 -14.33 21.47 17.17
C ALA A 390 -15.04 22.41 16.19
N PHE A 391 -15.33 21.91 15.01
CA PHE A 391 -16.14 22.60 14.00
C PHE A 391 -16.94 21.57 13.19
N ASN A 392 -17.73 22.04 12.23
CA ASN A 392 -18.38 21.16 11.26
C ASN A 392 -17.32 20.63 10.28
N TYR A 393 -16.65 19.53 10.63
CA TYR A 393 -15.47 19.03 9.92
C TYR A 393 -15.72 18.82 8.43
N THR A 394 -16.85 18.21 8.06
CA THR A 394 -17.22 17.96 6.66
C THR A 394 -18.11 19.06 6.05
N GLY A 395 -18.24 20.20 6.72
CA GLY A 395 -19.04 21.33 6.27
C GLY A 395 -18.16 22.52 5.88
N SER A 396 -18.60 23.73 6.21
CA SER A 396 -17.82 24.94 5.97
C SER A 396 -16.54 24.95 6.82
N PRO A 397 -15.36 25.14 6.21
CA PRO A 397 -14.11 25.19 6.95
C PRO A 397 -14.03 26.46 7.84
N PRO A 398 -13.18 26.46 8.88
CA PRO A 398 -12.94 27.65 9.69
C PRO A 398 -12.34 28.79 8.85
N ALA A 399 -12.53 30.04 9.29
CA ALA A 399 -11.96 31.20 8.61
C ALA A 399 -10.42 31.19 8.61
N ASN A 400 -9.81 30.62 9.66
CA ASN A 400 -8.37 30.42 9.74
C ASN A 400 -8.02 28.96 9.40
N LEU A 401 -7.28 28.78 8.31
CA LEU A 401 -6.81 27.47 7.82
C LEU A 401 -5.38 27.14 8.29
N GLY A 402 -4.81 27.98 9.15
CA GLY A 402 -3.46 27.84 9.67
C GLY A 402 -3.32 26.68 10.65
N THR A 403 -2.21 25.96 10.50
CA THR A 403 -1.84 24.82 11.34
C THR A 403 -0.61 25.15 12.17
N THR A 404 -0.33 24.31 13.18
CA THR A 404 0.89 24.44 13.99
C THR A 404 1.94 23.43 13.55
N ASN A 405 3.12 23.90 13.18
CA ASN A 405 4.26 23.02 12.89
C ASN A 405 4.78 22.38 14.19
N GLY A 406 5.06 21.08 14.15
CA GLY A 406 5.73 20.43 15.28
C GLY A 406 6.04 18.97 15.08
N THR A 407 7.05 18.49 15.81
CA THR A 407 7.39 17.06 15.91
C THR A 407 6.80 16.52 17.22
N LYS A 408 5.49 16.22 17.18
CA LYS A 408 4.72 15.80 18.37
C LYS A 408 4.36 14.32 18.27
N LEU A 409 4.51 13.57 19.37
CA LEU A 409 4.17 12.16 19.47
C LEU A 409 3.08 11.92 20.51
N TYR A 410 2.25 10.90 20.30
CA TYR A 410 1.32 10.39 21.31
C TYR A 410 1.90 9.14 21.95
N ARG A 411 2.15 9.17 23.26
CA ARG A 411 2.77 8.05 23.98
C ARG A 411 1.69 7.11 24.52
N LEU A 412 1.87 5.81 24.28
CA LEU A 412 0.99 4.76 24.78
C LEU A 412 1.76 3.83 25.72
N PRO A 413 1.13 3.33 26.80
CA PRO A 413 1.66 2.19 27.54
C PRO A 413 1.74 0.95 26.65
N TYR A 414 2.70 0.07 26.93
CA TYR A 414 2.75 -1.24 26.29
C TYR A 414 1.43 -2.00 26.53
N ASN A 415 0.94 -2.70 25.50
CA ASN A 415 -0.29 -3.50 25.54
C ASN A 415 -1.60 -2.70 25.76
N ALA A 416 -1.57 -1.37 25.62
CA ALA A 416 -2.79 -0.56 25.63
C ALA A 416 -3.62 -0.82 24.36
N THR A 417 -4.92 -1.03 24.53
CA THR A 417 -5.87 -1.11 23.41
C THR A 417 -6.31 0.28 23.01
N VAL A 418 -6.18 0.62 21.73
CA VAL A 418 -6.46 1.98 21.25
C VAL A 418 -7.54 1.98 20.18
N GLN A 419 -8.54 2.81 20.40
CA GLN A 419 -9.47 3.21 19.36
C GLN A 419 -9.00 4.51 18.73
N VAL A 420 -8.91 4.54 17.40
CA VAL A 420 -8.70 5.77 16.63
C VAL A 420 -9.90 6.01 15.72
N VAL A 421 -10.47 7.20 15.82
CA VAL A 421 -11.45 7.72 14.86
C VAL A 421 -10.73 8.72 13.95
N LEU A 422 -10.69 8.41 12.66
CA LEU A 422 -10.12 9.27 11.62
C LEU A 422 -11.27 10.06 10.98
N GLN A 423 -11.21 11.39 11.07
CA GLN A 423 -12.21 12.31 10.56
C GLN A 423 -11.59 13.17 9.46
N ASP A 424 -12.01 12.97 8.23
CA ASP A 424 -11.68 13.88 7.14
C ASP A 424 -12.31 15.27 7.39
N THR A 425 -11.69 16.31 6.84
CA THR A 425 -12.17 17.70 6.92
C THR A 425 -12.33 18.31 5.54
N GLY A 426 -13.35 19.14 5.34
CA GLY A 426 -13.55 19.92 4.11
C GLY A 426 -12.64 21.14 3.98
N ILE A 427 -11.51 21.19 4.70
CA ILE A 427 -10.52 22.27 4.56
C ILE A 427 -9.82 22.10 3.20
N ILE A 428 -9.92 23.13 2.35
CA ILE A 428 -9.54 23.12 0.92
C ILE A 428 -10.43 22.21 0.08
N ALA A 429 -10.45 20.91 0.37
CA ALA A 429 -11.34 19.94 -0.25
C ALA A 429 -11.44 18.67 0.63
N PRO A 430 -12.62 18.03 0.72
CA PRO A 430 -12.71 16.69 1.29
C PRO A 430 -11.98 15.69 0.39
N GLU A 431 -11.26 14.75 0.98
CA GLU A 431 -10.46 13.74 0.26
C GLU A 431 -10.34 12.45 1.08
N ASN A 432 -10.29 11.33 0.37
CA ASN A 432 -10.07 10.02 0.95
C ASN A 432 -8.58 9.82 1.17
N HIS A 433 -8.19 9.68 2.44
CA HIS A 433 -6.80 9.54 2.84
C HIS A 433 -6.48 8.08 3.21
N PRO A 434 -5.57 7.39 2.49
CA PRO A 434 -5.13 6.04 2.85
C PRO A 434 -4.18 6.07 4.05
N VAL A 435 -4.76 6.15 5.25
CA VAL A 435 -3.98 6.19 6.49
C VAL A 435 -3.32 4.84 6.77
N HIS A 436 -2.00 4.86 6.88
CA HIS A 436 -1.18 3.69 7.16
C HIS A 436 -0.54 3.79 8.55
N LEU A 437 -0.46 2.66 9.27
CA LEU A 437 0.17 2.56 10.57
C LEU A 437 1.31 1.54 10.54
N HIS A 438 2.52 1.99 10.90
CA HIS A 438 3.68 1.13 10.96
C HIS A 438 3.63 0.22 12.19
N GLY A 439 4.08 -1.03 12.03
CA GLY A 439 4.26 -1.99 13.13
C GLY A 439 3.00 -2.71 13.59
N PHE A 440 1.82 -2.35 13.08
CA PHE A 440 0.54 -2.93 13.49
C PHE A 440 -0.39 -3.14 12.29
N ASN A 441 -1.19 -4.21 12.36
CA ASN A 441 -2.47 -4.27 11.66
C ASN A 441 -3.57 -3.82 12.62
N PHE A 442 -4.67 -3.29 12.10
CA PHE A 442 -5.81 -2.85 12.89
C PHE A 442 -7.13 -3.34 12.32
N PHE A 443 -8.16 -3.37 13.17
CA PHE A 443 -9.52 -3.68 12.75
C PHE A 443 -10.29 -2.41 12.42
N VAL A 444 -10.67 -2.23 11.15
CA VAL A 444 -11.65 -1.21 10.75
C VAL A 444 -13.04 -1.74 11.12
N VAL A 445 -13.57 -1.32 12.27
CA VAL A 445 -14.90 -1.80 12.74
C VAL A 445 -16.06 -1.00 12.17
N GLY A 446 -15.79 0.16 11.55
CA GLY A 446 -16.74 0.82 10.67
C GLY A 446 -16.17 2.02 9.91
N ARG A 447 -17.02 2.56 9.03
CA ARG A 447 -16.81 3.78 8.23
C ARG A 447 -18.13 4.50 7.96
N GLY A 448 -18.09 5.77 7.59
CA GLY A 448 -19.28 6.59 7.34
C GLY A 448 -18.92 7.93 6.71
N LEU A 449 -19.95 8.66 6.29
CA LEU A 449 -19.82 10.01 5.74
C LEU A 449 -20.30 11.04 6.76
N GLY A 450 -19.79 12.27 6.63
CA GLY A 450 -20.11 13.37 7.53
C GLY A 450 -19.27 13.36 8.81
N ASN A 451 -19.72 14.12 9.80
CA ASN A 451 -19.04 14.19 11.10
C ASN A 451 -19.35 12.94 11.93
N PHE A 452 -18.30 12.38 12.54
CA PHE A 452 -18.44 11.29 13.50
C PHE A 452 -19.35 11.70 14.68
N ASN A 453 -20.30 10.82 15.02
CA ASN A 453 -21.20 11.00 16.16
C ASN A 453 -21.19 9.75 17.04
N SER A 454 -20.61 9.86 18.23
CA SER A 454 -20.46 8.75 19.18
C SER A 454 -21.77 8.17 19.70
N LYS A 455 -22.90 8.91 19.60
CA LYS A 455 -24.22 8.45 20.08
C LYS A 455 -24.93 7.55 19.07
N THR A 456 -24.86 7.89 17.78
CA THR A 456 -25.48 7.10 16.70
C THR A 456 -24.56 6.02 16.16
N ILE A 457 -23.24 6.20 16.31
CA ILE A 457 -22.24 5.33 15.70
C ILE A 457 -21.47 4.59 16.81
N ARG A 458 -22.04 3.49 17.30
CA ARG A 458 -21.35 2.59 18.25
C ARG A 458 -20.29 1.69 17.61
N ARG A 459 -20.05 1.80 16.29
CA ARG A 459 -19.25 0.82 15.52
C ARG A 459 -18.39 1.43 14.41
N LEU A 460 -17.87 2.66 14.55
CA LEU A 460 -16.82 3.18 13.65
C LEU A 460 -15.54 3.37 14.45
N MET A 461 -14.62 2.42 14.38
CA MET A 461 -13.40 2.43 15.22
C MET A 461 -12.29 1.70 14.47
N CYS A 462 -11.08 2.26 14.41
CA CYS A 462 -9.89 1.43 14.24
C CYS A 462 -9.48 0.96 15.63
N LEU A 463 -9.59 -0.34 15.91
CA LEU A 463 -9.07 -0.93 17.16
C LEU A 463 -7.69 -1.54 16.91
N LEU A 464 -6.74 -1.09 17.72
CA LEU A 464 -5.35 -1.53 17.80
C LEU A 464 -5.15 -2.46 19.00
#